data_AF-A0A1Y2QML5-F1
#
_entry.id   AF-A0A1Y2QML5-F1
#
_cell.length_a   1.000
_cell.length_b   1.000
_cell.length_c   1.000
_cell.angle_alpha   90.00
_cell.angle_beta   90.00
_cell.angle_gamma   90.00
#
_symmetry.space_group_name_H-M   'P 1'
#
loop_
_entity.id
_entity.type
_entity.pdbx_description
1 polymer ?
#
loop_
_entity_poly.entity_id
_entity_poly.type
_entity_poly.pdbx_seq_one_letter_code
_entity_poly.pdbx_strand_id
1 'polypeptide(L)'
;MYLRSDHGEGLTGGGASARATASARGLAARLNERLADFEFAPDLGSRIGSLTWYRGAATCVALITATLLLAPGFENPIYGTVPAPLSGAEFDATQAQAIKPLGMGSRTGARVAATGLVAPLSDTPERPILEGTTKLASGGALFATLLRSGIGKTDATTVSSMITKAVALDEIQSNTMADYTLGRRVDKSQPRPLEKLDIRTRFDQRVEFVRAGNALSMRAIPIAIDRTPLRIQGTIGRSLYRSARAAGAPAKAVESYIKTLATRTPVSRLGSDCKFDIIVGQARAETGEVQLGTLMYAGVSGCSNKVQLAPFEQGGKTSWFDGSGRGNSTGAMAMPANGRFSSGFGMRRHPILGYTRMHRGVDIAAPWGSPVFAASDGVVQFAGRSSGYGNFIKVTHGGGYGTGYGHLSRIYVRNGEHVRRGQRIGAVGNTGLSTGPHLHYELYRNGMAVNPRSVSFTSTQQLTGGDLGEFRAQLNRLLSVPIGHGAVKDAED
;
A
#
# COMPACT_ATOMS: atom_id res chain seq x y z
N MET A 1 19.08 -24.18 41.01
CA MET A 1 17.86 -24.68 41.66
C MET A 1 17.68 -26.12 41.19
N TYR A 2 17.38 -27.02 42.12
CA TYR A 2 17.30 -28.50 42.01
C TYR A 2 18.60 -29.35 42.07
N LEU A 3 18.54 -30.24 43.08
CA LEU A 3 19.09 -31.60 43.25
C LEU A 3 20.48 -31.76 43.89
N ARG A 4 20.46 -31.75 45.22
CA ARG A 4 21.29 -32.59 46.08
C ARG A 4 20.47 -33.85 46.40
N SER A 5 21.01 -35.04 46.11
CA SER A 5 20.41 -36.33 46.43
C SER A 5 21.28 -37.04 47.45
N ASP A 6 20.85 -37.06 48.71
CA ASP A 6 21.41 -37.93 49.74
C ASP A 6 20.40 -39.05 50.01
N HIS A 7 20.83 -40.29 49.73
CA HIS A 7 20.18 -41.50 50.21
C HIS A 7 20.74 -41.86 51.58
N GLY A 8 19.86 -42.08 52.55
CA GLY A 8 20.22 -42.62 53.86
C GLY A 8 18.97 -43.09 54.59
N GLU A 9 18.62 -44.36 54.40
CA GLU A 9 17.70 -45.06 55.29
C GLU A 9 18.41 -45.46 56.59
N GLY A 10 17.69 -45.44 57.72
CA GLY A 10 18.20 -45.94 58.99
C GLY A 10 17.33 -45.61 60.19
N LEU A 11 16.37 -46.50 60.48
CA LEU A 11 15.38 -46.49 61.54
C LEU A 11 15.92 -46.39 62.98
N THR A 12 15.13 -45.68 63.81
CA THR A 12 14.70 -45.98 65.20
C THR A 12 15.65 -45.88 66.41
N GLY A 13 15.10 -45.32 67.50
CA GLY A 13 15.40 -45.76 68.87
C GLY A 13 15.80 -44.64 69.84
N GLY A 14 14.83 -44.11 70.60
CA GLY A 14 15.10 -43.21 71.72
C GLY A 14 15.54 -43.93 72.99
N GLY A 15 16.14 -43.19 73.93
CA GLY A 15 16.16 -43.59 75.34
C GLY A 15 17.42 -43.29 76.15
N ALA A 16 17.31 -42.22 76.95
CA ALA A 16 17.86 -42.07 78.30
C ALA A 16 19.34 -41.71 78.54
N SER A 17 19.46 -40.66 79.35
CA SER A 17 20.61 -40.02 79.94
C SER A 17 21.17 -40.74 81.17
N ALA A 18 22.49 -40.69 81.37
CA ALA A 18 23.11 -40.74 82.69
C ALA A 18 24.34 -39.83 82.76
N ARG A 19 24.35 -38.89 83.72
CA ARG A 19 25.50 -38.09 84.13
C ARG A 19 26.40 -38.93 85.03
N ALA A 20 27.71 -38.90 84.79
CA ALA A 20 28.71 -39.26 85.78
C ALA A 20 29.86 -38.24 85.76
N THR A 21 30.37 -38.00 86.96
CA THR A 21 31.13 -36.87 87.47
C THR A 21 32.57 -36.77 86.98
N ALA A 22 33.05 -35.53 86.87
CA ALA A 22 34.40 -35.15 86.45
C ALA A 22 35.48 -35.51 87.49
N SER A 23 36.60 -36.04 87.00
CA SER A 23 37.86 -36.17 87.73
C SER A 23 39.03 -35.82 86.80
N ALA A 24 39.84 -34.86 87.24
CA ALA A 24 41.20 -34.48 86.81
C ALA A 24 41.59 -34.78 85.35
N ARG A 25 41.27 -33.86 84.43
CA ARG A 25 41.73 -33.92 83.03
C ARG A 25 43.23 -33.61 82.92
N GLY A 26 43.99 -34.60 82.45
CA GLY A 26 45.41 -34.50 82.14
C GLY A 26 45.71 -33.53 80.98
N LEU A 27 46.98 -33.11 80.89
CA LEU A 27 47.49 -32.12 79.94
C LEU A 27 47.13 -32.44 78.47
N ALA A 28 47.08 -33.73 78.11
CA ALA A 28 46.67 -34.20 76.79
C ALA A 28 45.20 -33.90 76.45
N ALA A 29 44.28 -34.02 77.42
CA ALA A 29 42.88 -33.69 77.21
C ALA A 29 42.68 -32.17 77.01
N ARG A 30 43.46 -31.35 77.71
CA ARG A 30 43.46 -29.88 77.52
C ARG A 30 44.03 -29.45 76.17
N LEU A 31 45.05 -30.15 75.67
CA LEU A 31 45.61 -29.91 74.33
C LEU A 31 44.62 -30.33 73.23
N ASN A 32 43.92 -31.45 73.41
CA ASN A 32 42.95 -31.94 72.43
C ASN A 32 41.70 -31.04 72.35
N GLU A 33 41.20 -30.51 73.49
CA GLU A 33 40.13 -29.49 73.48
C GLU A 33 40.61 -28.20 72.80
N ARG A 34 41.84 -27.73 73.05
CA ARG A 34 42.38 -26.53 72.40
C ARG A 34 42.57 -26.69 70.89
N LEU A 35 42.85 -27.90 70.40
CA LEU A 35 42.97 -28.21 68.98
C LEU A 35 41.60 -28.40 68.30
N ALA A 36 40.61 -28.96 69.02
CA ALA A 36 39.25 -29.12 68.53
C ALA A 36 38.55 -27.78 68.27
N ASP A 37 38.80 -26.77 69.11
CA ASP A 37 38.27 -25.41 68.95
C ASP A 37 39.15 -24.52 68.03
N PHE A 38 40.22 -25.06 67.45
CA PHE A 38 41.15 -24.30 66.61
C PHE A 38 40.68 -24.24 65.15
N GLU A 39 40.07 -23.12 64.79
CA GLU A 39 39.67 -22.84 63.40
C GLU A 39 40.89 -22.52 62.52
N PHE A 40 41.29 -23.49 61.68
CA PHE A 40 42.47 -23.43 60.80
C PHE A 40 42.30 -22.50 59.59
N ALA A 41 41.07 -22.37 59.08
CA ALA A 41 40.74 -21.55 57.93
C ALA A 41 39.51 -20.68 58.27
N PRO A 42 39.69 -19.63 59.10
CA PRO A 42 38.59 -18.73 59.42
C PRO A 42 38.14 -17.97 58.17
N ASP A 43 36.84 -17.70 58.08
CA ASP A 43 36.27 -16.93 56.97
C ASP A 43 36.82 -15.49 56.94
N LEU A 44 37.64 -15.19 55.94
CA LEU A 44 38.28 -13.89 55.71
C LEU A 44 37.30 -12.79 55.30
N GLY A 45 36.06 -13.14 54.94
CA GLY A 45 34.95 -12.20 54.72
C GLY A 45 34.29 -11.71 56.01
N SER A 46 34.66 -12.29 57.17
CA SER A 46 34.05 -11.99 58.47
C SER A 46 35.06 -11.36 59.46
N ARG A 47 34.58 -10.53 60.40
CA ARG A 47 35.36 -9.97 61.53
C ARG A 47 36.73 -9.35 61.13
N ILE A 48 36.73 -8.57 60.06
CA ILE A 48 37.91 -7.91 59.48
C ILE A 48 38.62 -7.05 60.54
N GLY A 49 39.95 -7.19 60.66
CA GLY A 49 40.78 -6.46 61.64
C GLY A 49 40.90 -7.13 63.02
N SER A 50 40.19 -8.24 63.25
CA SER A 50 40.37 -9.06 64.46
C SER A 50 41.66 -9.89 64.42
N LEU A 51 42.17 -10.30 65.58
CA LEU A 51 43.31 -11.22 65.67
C LEU A 51 43.06 -12.56 64.94
N THR A 52 41.81 -13.05 64.95
CA THR A 52 41.41 -14.25 64.20
C THR A 52 41.49 -14.04 62.69
N TRP A 53 41.14 -12.85 62.21
CA TRP A 53 41.24 -12.49 60.79
C TRP A 53 42.70 -12.38 60.34
N TYR A 54 43.56 -11.70 61.12
CA TYR A 54 44.99 -11.62 60.81
C TYR A 54 45.67 -13.00 60.79
N ARG A 55 45.27 -13.91 61.70
CA ARG A 55 45.75 -15.29 61.68
C ARG A 55 45.32 -16.02 60.41
N GLY A 56 44.05 -15.92 60.02
CA GLY A 56 43.55 -16.51 58.77
C GLY A 56 44.26 -15.98 57.53
N ALA A 57 44.51 -14.67 57.50
CA ALA A 57 45.20 -14.02 56.39
C ALA A 57 46.65 -14.51 56.30
N ALA A 58 47.34 -14.64 57.43
CA ALA A 58 48.68 -15.21 57.50
C ALA A 58 48.72 -16.67 57.02
N THR A 59 47.75 -17.51 57.44
CA THR A 59 47.64 -18.90 56.96
C THR A 59 47.40 -18.97 55.45
N CYS A 60 46.51 -18.13 54.93
CA CYS A 60 46.22 -18.06 53.50
C CYS A 60 47.47 -17.65 52.69
N VAL A 61 48.16 -16.59 53.11
CA VAL A 61 49.41 -16.15 52.49
C VAL A 61 50.46 -17.26 52.56
N ALA A 62 50.62 -17.93 53.70
CA ALA A 62 51.58 -19.03 53.83
C ALA A 62 51.28 -20.18 52.87
N LEU A 63 50.00 -20.56 52.70
CA LEU A 63 49.59 -21.60 51.75
C LEU A 63 49.81 -21.21 50.29
N ILE A 64 49.50 -19.97 49.92
CA ILE A 64 49.76 -19.42 48.57
C ILE A 64 51.27 -19.41 48.30
N THR A 65 52.07 -18.97 49.28
CA THR A 65 53.52 -18.93 49.13
C THR A 65 54.09 -20.34 49.01
N ALA A 66 53.59 -21.30 49.79
CA ALA A 66 53.99 -22.70 49.70
C ALA A 66 53.62 -23.31 48.34
N THR A 67 52.45 -23.01 47.79
CA THR A 67 52.05 -23.49 46.45
C THR A 67 52.93 -22.88 45.35
N LEU A 68 53.29 -21.60 45.46
CA LEU A 68 54.21 -20.97 44.51
C LEU A 68 55.64 -21.54 44.61
N LEU A 69 56.11 -21.85 45.82
CA LEU A 69 57.41 -22.49 46.05
C LEU A 69 57.46 -23.95 45.58
N LEU A 70 56.33 -24.65 45.64
CA LEU A 70 56.19 -26.03 45.18
C LEU A 70 55.81 -26.15 43.69
N ALA A 71 55.40 -25.04 43.06
CA ALA A 71 55.10 -25.02 41.64
C ALA A 71 56.40 -25.23 40.85
N PRO A 72 56.44 -26.17 39.89
CA PRO A 72 57.60 -26.29 39.01
C PRO A 72 57.79 -24.98 38.26
N GLY A 73 58.97 -24.38 38.39
CA GLY A 73 59.31 -23.15 37.69
C GLY A 73 59.27 -23.32 36.17
N PHE A 74 59.17 -22.22 35.44
CA PHE A 74 59.20 -22.21 33.97
C PHE A 74 60.49 -22.76 33.37
N GLU A 75 61.51 -23.00 34.19
CA GLU A 75 62.80 -23.58 33.80
C GLU A 75 62.73 -25.10 33.58
N ASN A 76 61.77 -25.81 34.20
CA ASN A 76 61.55 -27.25 34.04
C ASN A 76 60.07 -27.56 33.72
N PRO A 77 59.58 -27.25 32.51
CA PRO A 77 58.24 -27.63 32.12
C PRO A 77 58.09 -29.15 32.15
N ILE A 78 57.01 -29.65 32.74
CA ILE A 78 56.64 -31.06 32.65
C ILE A 78 56.36 -31.35 31.17
N TYR A 79 57.26 -32.07 30.52
CA TYR A 79 57.07 -32.52 29.14
C TYR A 79 55.95 -33.56 29.11
N GLY A 80 54.71 -33.10 28.95
CA GLY A 80 53.64 -33.95 28.49
C GLY A 80 53.96 -34.35 27.05
N THR A 81 54.16 -35.64 26.79
CA THR A 81 54.29 -36.13 25.42
C THR A 81 52.95 -35.91 24.73
N VAL A 82 52.85 -34.85 23.92
CA VAL A 82 51.70 -34.65 23.04
C VAL A 82 51.83 -35.72 21.95
N PRO A 83 50.85 -36.62 21.79
CA PRO A 83 50.88 -37.60 20.73
C PRO A 83 51.02 -36.89 19.37
N ALA A 84 51.71 -37.51 18.42
CA ALA A 84 51.77 -36.98 17.07
C ALA A 84 50.35 -36.79 16.52
N PRO A 85 50.09 -35.73 15.72
CA PRO A 85 48.78 -35.52 15.13
C PRO A 85 48.38 -36.73 14.28
N LEU A 86 47.17 -37.26 14.53
CA LEU A 86 46.62 -38.39 13.80
C LEU A 86 46.63 -38.08 12.30
N SER A 87 47.07 -39.04 11.49
CA SER A 87 47.11 -38.89 10.03
C SER A 87 46.58 -40.14 9.33
N GLY A 88 46.13 -39.98 8.08
CA GLY A 88 45.59 -41.08 7.28
C GLY A 88 44.39 -41.78 7.93
N ALA A 89 44.46 -43.12 8.02
CA ALA A 89 43.35 -43.95 8.47
C ALA A 89 42.91 -43.69 9.92
N GLU A 90 43.84 -43.33 10.80
CA GLU A 90 43.55 -43.06 12.21
C GLU A 90 42.77 -41.75 12.38
N PHE A 91 43.10 -40.74 11.55
CA PHE A 91 42.37 -39.47 11.49
C PHE A 91 40.96 -39.66 10.91
N ASP A 92 40.82 -40.48 9.87
CA ASP A 92 39.51 -40.81 9.30
C ASP A 92 38.62 -41.57 10.29
N ALA A 93 39.20 -42.48 11.09
CA ALA A 93 38.48 -43.22 12.13
C ALA A 93 38.00 -42.29 13.26
N THR A 94 38.84 -41.36 13.72
CA THR A 94 38.45 -40.36 14.71
C THR A 94 37.40 -39.38 14.17
N GLN A 95 37.50 -38.95 12.90
CA GLN A 95 36.49 -38.11 12.26
C GLN A 95 35.10 -38.77 12.21
N ALA A 96 35.06 -40.09 12.04
CA ALA A 96 33.82 -40.90 12.01
C ALA A 96 33.22 -41.16 13.41
N GLN A 97 34.04 -41.11 14.46
CA GLN A 97 33.64 -41.34 15.85
C GLN A 97 33.49 -40.04 16.66
N ALA A 98 33.97 -38.91 16.13
CA ALA A 98 33.94 -37.64 16.82
C ALA A 98 32.52 -37.04 16.87
N ILE A 99 32.11 -36.62 18.07
CA ILE A 99 30.89 -35.82 18.26
C ILE A 99 31.25 -34.36 18.01
N LYS A 100 31.21 -33.93 16.74
CA LYS A 100 31.42 -32.52 16.34
C LYS A 100 30.50 -32.10 15.17
N PRO A 101 30.30 -30.79 14.91
CA PRO A 101 29.47 -30.32 13.80
C PRO A 101 30.00 -30.73 12.42
N LEU A 102 29.12 -30.96 11.44
CA LEU A 102 29.47 -31.31 10.05
C LEU A 102 30.43 -30.28 9.42
N GLY A 103 30.25 -28.98 9.71
CA GLY A 103 31.12 -27.91 9.24
C GLY A 103 32.56 -27.96 9.77
N MET A 104 32.81 -28.71 10.84
CA MET A 104 34.16 -28.95 11.41
C MET A 104 34.73 -30.31 10.98
N GLY A 105 34.19 -30.88 9.89
CA GLY A 105 34.68 -32.09 9.24
C GLY A 105 34.10 -33.40 9.76
N SER A 106 33.19 -33.36 10.75
CA SER A 106 32.52 -34.57 11.25
C SER A 106 31.89 -35.37 10.12
N ARG A 107 32.01 -36.69 10.17
CA ARG A 107 31.33 -37.59 9.24
C ARG A 107 30.29 -38.39 10.01
N THR A 108 29.13 -38.63 9.41
CA THR A 108 28.10 -39.50 9.98
C THR A 108 28.54 -40.96 9.86
N GLY A 109 29.43 -41.38 10.75
CA GLY A 109 29.94 -42.76 10.83
C GLY A 109 31.03 -43.11 9.82
N ALA A 110 31.61 -44.30 10.00
CA ALA A 110 32.47 -44.90 8.98
C ALA A 110 31.64 -45.17 7.72
N ARG A 111 32.24 -45.13 6.52
CA ARG A 111 31.66 -45.86 5.40
C ARG A 111 31.59 -47.33 5.82
N VAL A 112 30.46 -47.76 6.36
CA VAL A 112 30.24 -49.17 6.68
C VAL A 112 30.27 -49.90 5.35
N ALA A 113 31.26 -50.78 5.16
CA ALA A 113 31.24 -51.70 4.02
C ALA A 113 29.90 -52.44 4.06
N ALA A 114 29.22 -52.54 2.92
CA ALA A 114 27.93 -53.23 2.84
C ALA A 114 28.06 -54.61 3.51
N THR A 115 27.38 -54.81 4.64
CA THR A 115 27.32 -56.13 5.28
C THR A 115 26.46 -57.05 4.41
N GLY A 116 26.53 -58.37 4.59
CA GLY A 116 25.67 -59.30 3.84
C GLY A 116 24.15 -59.10 4.05
N LEU A 117 23.77 -58.20 4.97
CA LEU A 117 22.39 -57.77 5.23
C LEU A 117 21.97 -56.53 4.43
N VAL A 118 22.91 -55.85 3.78
CA VAL A 118 22.65 -54.66 2.95
C VAL A 118 22.32 -55.13 1.54
N ALA A 119 21.03 -55.12 1.18
CA ALA A 119 20.63 -55.26 -0.20
C ALA A 119 20.84 -53.92 -0.92
N PRO A 120 21.58 -53.87 -2.05
CA PRO A 120 21.59 -52.68 -2.88
C PRO A 120 20.16 -52.43 -3.36
N LEU A 121 19.61 -51.27 -3.03
CA LEU A 121 18.38 -50.81 -3.66
C LEU A 121 18.70 -50.63 -5.14
N SER A 122 18.01 -51.39 -6.00
CA SER A 122 18.08 -51.22 -7.45
C SER A 122 17.67 -49.81 -7.86
N ASP A 123 16.91 -49.13 -7.01
CA ASP A 123 16.48 -47.77 -7.25
C ASP A 123 16.18 -46.97 -5.97
N THR A 124 16.31 -45.64 -6.06
CA THR A 124 15.97 -44.75 -4.95
C THR A 124 14.45 -44.76 -4.72
N PRO A 125 13.97 -45.05 -3.49
CA PRO A 125 12.54 -45.05 -3.19
C PRO A 125 11.95 -43.65 -3.40
N GLU A 126 10.93 -43.57 -4.23
CA GLU A 126 10.25 -42.30 -4.52
C GLU A 126 9.11 -42.04 -3.55
N ARG A 127 8.91 -40.76 -3.21
CA ARG A 127 7.72 -40.35 -2.46
C ARG A 127 6.46 -40.62 -3.29
N PRO A 128 5.42 -41.23 -2.70
CA PRO A 128 4.18 -41.51 -3.41
C PRO A 128 3.43 -40.23 -3.79
N ILE A 129 3.52 -39.19 -2.96
CA ILE A 129 2.89 -37.89 -3.18
C ILE A 129 3.96 -36.80 -3.14
N LEU A 130 3.87 -35.84 -4.06
CA LEU A 130 4.67 -34.62 -4.04
C LEU A 130 3.73 -33.41 -4.05
N GLU A 131 3.91 -32.54 -3.07
CA GLU A 131 3.20 -31.26 -2.98
C GLU A 131 4.14 -30.15 -3.42
N GLY A 132 3.60 -29.16 -4.11
CA GLY A 132 4.35 -28.00 -4.55
C GLY A 132 3.45 -26.81 -4.80
N THR A 133 4.07 -25.64 -4.84
CA THR A 133 3.42 -24.39 -5.21
C THR A 133 4.16 -23.82 -6.40
N THR A 134 3.43 -23.37 -7.41
CA THR A 134 3.99 -22.70 -8.58
C THR A 134 3.34 -21.34 -8.78
N LYS A 135 4.10 -20.43 -9.39
CA LYS A 135 3.68 -19.07 -9.65
C LYS A 135 3.51 -18.87 -11.14
N LEU A 136 2.32 -18.50 -11.56
CA LEU A 136 2.00 -18.24 -12.96
C LEU A 136 2.54 -16.87 -13.37
N ALA A 137 3.32 -16.83 -14.44
CA ALA A 137 3.80 -15.57 -15.01
C ALA A 137 2.65 -14.73 -15.61
N SER A 138 1.70 -15.40 -16.28
CA SER A 138 0.47 -14.84 -16.86
C SER A 138 -0.49 -15.99 -17.15
N GLY A 139 -1.77 -15.70 -17.42
CA GLY A 139 -2.70 -16.74 -17.85
C GLY A 139 -2.31 -17.43 -19.17
N GLY A 140 -1.72 -16.70 -20.13
CA GLY A 140 -1.17 -17.29 -21.35
C GLY A 140 0.01 -18.26 -21.12
N ALA A 141 0.68 -18.18 -19.97
CA ALA A 141 1.78 -19.06 -19.59
C ALA A 141 1.34 -20.26 -18.72
N LEU A 142 0.03 -20.46 -18.50
CA LEU A 142 -0.53 -21.52 -17.66
C LEU A 142 0.03 -22.89 -18.04
N PHE A 143 -0.16 -23.32 -19.30
CA PHE A 143 0.28 -24.62 -19.78
C PHE A 143 1.79 -24.85 -19.58
N ALA A 144 2.62 -23.88 -19.98
CA ALA A 144 4.07 -23.96 -19.84
C ALA A 144 4.52 -23.98 -18.37
N THR A 145 3.80 -23.31 -17.48
CA THR A 145 4.08 -23.31 -16.04
C THR A 145 3.73 -24.65 -15.41
N LEU A 146 2.60 -25.25 -15.78
CA LEU A 146 2.22 -26.59 -15.33
C LEU A 146 3.25 -27.64 -15.78
N LEU A 147 3.69 -27.60 -17.04
CA LEU A 147 4.75 -28.50 -17.52
C LEU A 147 6.06 -28.36 -16.74
N ARG A 148 6.51 -27.12 -16.50
CA ARG A 148 7.74 -26.87 -15.72
C ARG A 148 7.61 -27.31 -14.26
N SER A 149 6.41 -27.36 -13.71
CA SER A 149 6.14 -27.87 -12.36
C SER A 149 6.16 -29.41 -12.25
N GLY A 150 6.38 -30.12 -13.37
CA GLY A 150 6.46 -31.58 -13.43
C GLY A 150 5.13 -32.29 -13.72
N ILE A 151 4.08 -31.53 -14.05
CA ILE A 151 2.77 -32.07 -14.43
C ILE A 151 2.85 -32.65 -15.85
N GLY A 152 2.28 -33.84 -16.05
CA GLY A 152 2.25 -34.49 -17.37
C GLY A 152 1.54 -33.66 -18.44
N LYS A 153 2.00 -33.77 -19.69
CA LYS A 153 1.49 -32.99 -20.83
C LYS A 153 -0.02 -33.17 -21.05
N THR A 154 -0.52 -34.38 -20.88
CA THR A 154 -1.95 -34.71 -21.01
C THR A 154 -2.79 -33.96 -19.97
N ASP A 155 -2.39 -34.02 -18.70
CA ASP A 155 -3.07 -33.35 -17.60
C ASP A 155 -3.00 -31.84 -17.73
N ALA A 156 -1.82 -31.30 -18.06
CA ALA A 156 -1.64 -29.87 -18.30
C ALA A 156 -2.53 -29.35 -19.44
N THR A 157 -2.72 -30.15 -20.51
CA THR A 157 -3.62 -29.81 -21.62
C THR A 157 -5.08 -29.82 -21.18
N THR A 158 -5.50 -30.87 -20.45
CA THR A 158 -6.85 -31.00 -19.92
C THR A 158 -7.21 -29.84 -19.00
N VAL A 159 -6.36 -29.56 -18.00
CA VAL A 159 -6.53 -28.43 -17.07
C VAL A 159 -6.62 -27.11 -17.83
N SER A 160 -5.68 -26.85 -18.74
CA SER A 160 -5.67 -25.60 -19.51
C SER A 160 -6.96 -25.44 -20.34
N SER A 161 -7.46 -26.52 -20.93
CA SER A 161 -8.72 -26.50 -21.69
C SER A 161 -9.95 -26.26 -20.81
N MET A 162 -9.97 -26.81 -19.60
CA MET A 162 -11.07 -26.63 -18.65
C MET A 162 -11.08 -25.20 -18.10
N ILE A 163 -9.92 -24.66 -17.74
CA ILE A 163 -9.78 -23.28 -17.27
C ILE A 163 -10.23 -22.30 -18.35
N THR A 164 -9.77 -22.47 -19.59
CA THR A 164 -10.11 -21.56 -20.71
C THR A 164 -11.60 -21.55 -21.04
N LYS A 165 -12.34 -22.63 -20.74
CA LYS A 165 -13.81 -22.67 -20.87
C LYS A 165 -14.53 -21.89 -19.76
N ALA A 166 -13.93 -21.76 -18.58
CA ALA A 166 -14.54 -21.12 -17.43
C ALA A 166 -14.12 -19.66 -17.25
N VAL A 167 -12.89 -19.32 -17.61
CA VAL A 167 -12.27 -18.01 -17.37
C VAL A 167 -11.37 -17.66 -18.57
N ALA A 168 -11.44 -16.42 -19.03
CA ALA A 168 -10.56 -15.95 -20.09
C ALA A 168 -9.11 -15.82 -19.58
N LEU A 169 -8.12 -16.15 -20.42
CA LEU A 169 -6.72 -16.21 -19.98
C LEU A 169 -6.13 -14.85 -19.58
N ASP A 170 -6.74 -13.75 -20.02
CA ASP A 170 -6.38 -12.38 -19.64
C ASP A 170 -6.91 -11.97 -18.27
N GLU A 171 -7.96 -12.64 -17.77
CA GLU A 171 -8.50 -12.41 -16.42
C GLU A 171 -7.60 -13.00 -15.31
N ILE A 172 -6.76 -13.98 -15.65
CA ILE A 172 -5.79 -14.58 -14.72
C ILE A 172 -4.61 -13.64 -14.56
N GLN A 173 -4.53 -13.01 -13.39
CA GLN A 173 -3.47 -12.06 -13.08
C GLN A 173 -2.09 -12.71 -13.13
N SER A 174 -1.11 -11.94 -13.61
CA SER A 174 0.29 -12.29 -13.42
C SER A 174 0.58 -12.49 -11.94
N ASN A 175 1.53 -13.38 -11.63
CA ASN A 175 1.94 -13.73 -10.28
C ASN A 175 0.91 -14.50 -9.45
N THR A 176 -0.13 -15.05 -10.09
CA THR A 176 -1.09 -15.95 -9.44
C THR A 176 -0.38 -17.20 -8.91
N MET A 177 -0.63 -17.55 -7.65
CA MET A 177 -0.14 -18.80 -7.06
C MET A 177 -1.09 -19.95 -7.40
N ALA A 178 -0.51 -21.13 -7.62
CA ALA A 178 -1.24 -22.37 -7.79
C ALA A 178 -0.56 -23.48 -6.98
N ASP A 179 -1.34 -24.13 -6.13
CA ASP A 179 -0.90 -25.24 -5.30
C ASP A 179 -1.28 -26.54 -5.99
N TYR A 180 -0.36 -27.49 -6.06
CA TYR A 180 -0.58 -28.75 -6.75
C TYR A 180 -0.03 -29.95 -5.98
N THR A 181 -0.70 -31.08 -6.20
CA THR A 181 -0.34 -32.37 -5.63
C THR A 181 -0.16 -33.36 -6.77
N LEU A 182 1.04 -33.92 -6.90
CA LEU A 182 1.37 -34.95 -7.86
C LEU A 182 1.31 -36.33 -7.22
N GLY A 183 0.66 -37.26 -7.89
CA GLY A 183 0.49 -38.63 -7.46
C GLY A 183 1.68 -39.53 -7.80
N ARG A 184 1.47 -40.82 -7.57
CA ARG A 184 2.45 -41.86 -7.85
C ARG A 184 2.47 -42.14 -9.36
N ARG A 185 3.67 -42.16 -9.95
CA ARG A 185 3.89 -42.64 -11.31
C ARG A 185 4.14 -44.15 -11.33
N VAL A 186 3.74 -44.79 -12.43
CA VAL A 186 3.95 -46.23 -12.66
C VAL A 186 5.43 -46.53 -12.91
N ASP A 187 6.11 -45.65 -13.65
CA ASP A 187 7.53 -45.78 -14.01
C ASP A 187 8.23 -44.41 -14.02
N LYS A 188 9.56 -44.37 -13.85
CA LYS A 188 10.34 -43.13 -13.79
C LYS A 188 10.45 -42.37 -15.11
N SER A 189 10.24 -43.05 -16.24
CA SER A 189 10.16 -42.42 -17.57
C SER A 189 8.86 -41.63 -17.77
N GLN A 190 7.82 -41.93 -16.98
CA GLN A 190 6.52 -41.27 -17.09
C GLN A 190 6.44 -40.04 -16.18
N PRO A 191 5.73 -38.97 -16.61
CA PRO A 191 5.43 -37.85 -15.74
C PRO A 191 4.47 -38.29 -14.64
N ARG A 192 4.48 -37.57 -13.51
CA ARG A 192 3.54 -37.83 -12.42
C ARG A 192 2.14 -37.33 -12.77
N PRO A 193 1.09 -38.10 -12.46
CA PRO A 193 -0.28 -37.63 -12.65
C PRO A 193 -0.59 -36.50 -11.67
N LEU A 194 -1.40 -35.54 -12.10
CA LEU A 194 -1.92 -34.48 -11.22
C LEU A 194 -3.09 -35.03 -10.40
N GLU A 195 -2.98 -35.07 -9.08
CA GLU A 195 -4.06 -35.49 -8.18
C GLU A 195 -4.97 -34.32 -7.79
N LYS A 196 -4.35 -33.17 -7.49
CA LYS A 196 -5.04 -31.96 -7.07
C LYS A 196 -4.34 -30.73 -7.62
N LEU A 197 -5.11 -29.73 -8.05
CA LEU A 197 -4.62 -28.39 -8.36
C LEU A 197 -5.61 -27.37 -7.81
N ASP A 198 -5.14 -26.45 -6.98
CA ASP A 198 -5.88 -25.29 -6.52
C ASP A 198 -5.26 -24.05 -7.15
N ILE A 199 -6.06 -23.29 -7.89
CA ILE A 199 -5.62 -22.06 -8.54
C ILE A 199 -6.67 -20.97 -8.38
N ARG A 200 -6.22 -19.78 -7.99
CA ARG A 200 -7.06 -18.60 -7.94
C ARG A 200 -7.13 -17.95 -9.32
N THR A 201 -8.16 -18.24 -10.09
CA THR A 201 -8.30 -17.71 -11.46
C THR A 201 -8.69 -16.24 -11.49
N ARG A 202 -9.45 -15.76 -10.50
CA ARG A 202 -9.85 -14.35 -10.38
C ARG A 202 -9.80 -13.87 -8.93
N PHE A 203 -9.92 -12.56 -8.73
CA PHE A 203 -10.04 -11.99 -7.39
C PHE A 203 -11.26 -12.52 -6.62
N ASP A 204 -12.34 -12.88 -7.32
CA ASP A 204 -13.60 -13.38 -6.77
C ASP A 204 -13.80 -14.89 -6.93
N GLN A 205 -12.82 -15.62 -7.46
CA GLN A 205 -13.01 -17.01 -7.83
C GLN A 205 -11.74 -17.83 -7.68
N ARG A 206 -11.90 -18.99 -7.04
CA ARG A 206 -10.92 -20.07 -6.97
C ARG A 206 -11.43 -21.26 -7.78
N VAL A 207 -10.51 -21.99 -8.41
CA VAL A 207 -10.83 -23.21 -9.15
C VAL A 207 -9.98 -24.33 -8.59
N GLU A 208 -10.65 -25.40 -8.21
CA GLU A 208 -10.02 -26.62 -7.72
C GLU A 208 -10.21 -27.73 -8.75
N PHE A 209 -9.14 -28.46 -9.04
CA PHE A 209 -9.15 -29.68 -9.82
C PHE A 209 -8.86 -30.85 -8.89
N VAL A 210 -9.67 -31.90 -9.01
CA VAL A 210 -9.48 -33.14 -8.25
C VAL A 210 -9.59 -34.31 -9.21
N ARG A 211 -8.61 -35.21 -9.14
CA ARG A 211 -8.58 -36.46 -9.89
C ARG A 211 -9.50 -37.49 -9.25
N ALA A 212 -10.36 -38.11 -10.06
CA ALA A 212 -11.19 -39.24 -9.70
C ALA A 212 -10.90 -40.38 -10.71
N GLY A 213 -10.04 -41.31 -10.32
CA GLY A 213 -9.51 -42.33 -11.22
C GLY A 213 -8.68 -41.71 -12.36
N ASN A 214 -9.10 -41.91 -13.60
CA ASN A 214 -8.38 -41.38 -14.77
C ASN A 214 -8.85 -39.99 -15.23
N ALA A 215 -9.93 -39.45 -14.66
CA ALA A 215 -10.49 -38.15 -15.06
C ALA A 215 -10.16 -37.06 -14.04
N LEU A 216 -9.96 -35.83 -14.54
CA LEU A 216 -9.91 -34.61 -13.73
C LEU A 216 -11.29 -33.96 -13.71
N SER A 217 -11.76 -33.61 -12.53
CA SER A 217 -12.97 -32.81 -12.33
C SER A 217 -12.59 -31.40 -11.92
N MET A 218 -13.34 -30.40 -12.39
CA MET A 218 -13.12 -28.98 -12.06
C MET A 218 -14.27 -28.46 -11.22
N ARG A 219 -13.96 -27.77 -10.13
CA ARG A 219 -14.92 -27.11 -9.24
C ARG A 219 -14.58 -25.64 -9.10
N ALA A 220 -15.48 -24.75 -9.52
CA ALA A 220 -15.37 -23.32 -9.28
C ALA A 220 -15.95 -22.99 -7.91
N ILE A 221 -15.17 -22.29 -7.09
CA ILE A 221 -15.53 -21.87 -5.73
C ILE A 221 -15.50 -20.35 -5.70
N PRO A 222 -16.65 -19.67 -5.51
CA PRO A 222 -16.68 -18.22 -5.38
C PRO A 222 -16.02 -17.79 -4.06
N ILE A 223 -15.29 -16.68 -4.09
CA ILE A 223 -14.69 -16.05 -2.92
C ILE A 223 -15.52 -14.82 -2.57
N ALA A 224 -15.96 -14.71 -1.32
CA ALA A 224 -16.69 -13.54 -0.86
C ALA A 224 -15.77 -12.29 -0.89
N ILE A 225 -16.29 -11.19 -1.44
CA ILE A 225 -15.58 -9.92 -1.53
C ILE A 225 -16.38 -8.84 -0.81
N ASP A 226 -15.73 -8.19 0.15
CA ASP A 226 -16.18 -6.93 0.70
C ASP A 226 -15.77 -5.77 -0.21
N ARG A 227 -16.75 -5.03 -0.74
CA ARG A 227 -16.54 -3.87 -1.62
C ARG A 227 -16.72 -2.53 -0.91
N THR A 228 -16.67 -2.53 0.42
CA THR A 228 -16.76 -1.30 1.22
C THR A 228 -15.63 -0.34 0.81
N PRO A 229 -15.94 0.90 0.40
CA PRO A 229 -14.92 1.87 0.01
C PRO A 229 -13.97 2.20 1.15
N LEU A 230 -12.74 2.57 0.81
CA LEU A 230 -11.75 3.02 1.78
C LEU A 230 -11.75 4.55 1.85
N ARG A 231 -12.06 5.11 3.01
CA ARG A 231 -11.96 6.55 3.28
C ARG A 231 -10.68 6.86 4.05
N ILE A 232 -9.84 7.70 3.49
CA ILE A 232 -8.53 8.11 4.02
C ILE A 232 -8.57 9.61 4.28
N GLN A 233 -8.30 10.01 5.52
CA GLN A 233 -8.27 11.41 5.93
C GLN A 233 -6.94 11.74 6.62
N GLY A 234 -6.45 12.96 6.46
CA GLY A 234 -5.26 13.43 7.15
C GLY A 234 -5.04 14.93 7.00
N THR A 235 -4.04 15.46 7.71
CA THR A 235 -3.60 16.86 7.56
C THR A 235 -2.65 17.00 6.37
N ILE A 236 -2.76 18.12 5.66
CA ILE A 236 -1.84 18.46 4.58
C ILE A 236 -0.55 18.96 5.23
N GLY A 237 0.60 18.42 4.86
CA GLY A 237 1.91 18.88 5.31
C GLY A 237 2.58 19.79 4.29
N ARG A 238 3.91 19.68 4.15
CA ARG A 238 4.67 20.38 3.09
C ARG A 238 4.26 19.99 1.66
N SER A 239 3.61 18.84 1.50
CA SER A 239 3.14 18.36 0.21
C SER A 239 1.91 17.49 0.41
N LEU A 240 0.80 17.87 -0.23
CA LEU A 240 -0.43 17.08 -0.25
C LEU A 240 -0.19 15.66 -0.76
N TYR A 241 0.65 15.49 -1.80
CA TYR A 241 0.98 14.17 -2.31
C TYR A 241 1.66 13.30 -1.26
N ARG A 242 2.69 13.83 -0.56
CA ARG A 242 3.41 13.07 0.47
C ARG A 242 2.52 12.73 1.66
N SER A 243 1.70 13.68 2.13
CA SER A 243 0.75 13.44 3.22
C SER A 243 -0.28 12.37 2.88
N ALA A 244 -0.86 12.41 1.67
CA ALA A 244 -1.83 11.41 1.24
C ALA A 244 -1.20 10.01 1.09
N ARG A 245 0.02 9.94 0.53
CA ARG A 245 0.77 8.67 0.43
C ARG A 245 1.14 8.10 1.79
N ALA A 246 1.56 8.95 2.74
CA ALA A 246 1.88 8.54 4.11
C ALA A 246 0.65 8.03 4.87
N ALA A 247 -0.55 8.54 4.57
CA ALA A 247 -1.81 8.05 5.12
C ALA A 247 -2.33 6.76 4.46
N GLY A 248 -1.58 6.16 3.53
CA GLY A 248 -1.93 4.88 2.89
C GLY A 248 -2.72 5.01 1.57
N ALA A 249 -2.86 6.21 1.01
CA ALA A 249 -3.53 6.37 -0.28
C ALA A 249 -2.65 5.86 -1.44
N PRO A 250 -3.21 5.13 -2.43
CA PRO A 250 -2.43 4.62 -3.55
C PRO A 250 -2.05 5.74 -4.53
N ALA A 251 -0.87 5.63 -5.14
CA ALA A 251 -0.28 6.65 -6.02
C ALA A 251 -1.27 7.20 -7.06
N LYS A 252 -1.91 6.29 -7.82
CA LYS A 252 -2.86 6.62 -8.89
C LYS A 252 -4.10 7.36 -8.36
N ALA A 253 -4.57 7.03 -7.15
CA ALA A 253 -5.70 7.73 -6.55
C ALA A 253 -5.31 9.13 -6.08
N VAL A 254 -4.11 9.30 -5.51
CA VAL A 254 -3.59 10.62 -5.11
C VAL A 254 -3.42 11.53 -6.32
N GLU A 255 -2.89 11.02 -7.43
CA GLU A 255 -2.79 11.77 -8.69
C GLU A 255 -4.17 12.20 -9.22
N SER A 256 -5.12 11.25 -9.26
CA SER A 256 -6.50 11.54 -9.66
C SER A 256 -7.15 12.55 -8.73
N TYR A 257 -6.88 12.46 -7.43
CA TYR A 257 -7.39 13.37 -6.40
C TYR A 257 -6.86 14.79 -6.59
N ILE A 258 -5.55 14.96 -6.75
CA ILE A 258 -4.92 16.26 -7.00
C ILE A 258 -5.46 16.88 -8.29
N LYS A 259 -5.56 16.08 -9.37
CA LYS A 259 -6.11 16.52 -10.66
C LYS A 259 -7.56 16.99 -10.53
N THR A 260 -8.40 16.22 -9.84
CA THR A 260 -9.80 16.56 -9.61
C THR A 260 -9.93 17.80 -8.73
N LEU A 261 -9.14 17.92 -7.67
CA LEU A 261 -9.19 19.06 -6.75
C LEU A 261 -8.73 20.38 -7.41
N ALA A 262 -7.70 20.31 -8.25
CA ALA A 262 -7.16 21.45 -9.00
C ALA A 262 -8.19 22.14 -9.90
N THR A 263 -9.28 21.45 -10.28
CA THR A 263 -10.38 22.03 -11.06
C THR A 263 -11.18 23.09 -10.29
N ARG A 264 -11.16 23.03 -8.94
CA ARG A 264 -11.98 23.88 -8.07
C ARG A 264 -11.14 24.81 -7.21
N THR A 265 -9.94 24.39 -6.83
CA THR A 265 -9.03 25.20 -6.02
C THR A 265 -7.59 24.89 -6.39
N PRO A 266 -6.74 25.92 -6.63
CA PRO A 266 -5.32 25.71 -6.86
C PRO A 266 -4.69 25.01 -5.65
N VAL A 267 -3.96 23.92 -5.91
CA VAL A 267 -3.32 23.11 -4.86
C VAL A 267 -2.30 23.93 -4.05
N SER A 268 -1.72 24.98 -4.63
CA SER A 268 -0.81 25.90 -3.96
C SER A 268 -1.45 26.73 -2.83
N ARG A 269 -2.79 26.83 -2.80
CA ARG A 269 -3.52 27.52 -1.72
C ARG A 269 -3.83 26.61 -0.54
N LEU A 270 -3.49 25.33 -0.65
CA LEU A 270 -3.74 24.35 0.42
C LEU A 270 -2.52 24.32 1.33
N GLY A 271 -2.71 24.83 2.56
CA GLY A 271 -1.68 24.93 3.58
C GLY A 271 -1.74 23.78 4.59
N SER A 272 -0.98 23.94 5.66
CA SER A 272 -0.90 22.94 6.75
C SER A 272 -2.13 22.91 7.66
N ASP A 273 -3.00 23.90 7.53
CA ASP A 273 -4.31 24.01 8.18
C ASP A 273 -5.37 23.12 7.51
N CYS A 274 -5.17 22.75 6.26
CA CYS A 274 -6.08 21.93 5.50
C CYS A 274 -6.05 20.45 5.94
N LYS A 275 -7.24 19.83 5.93
CA LYS A 275 -7.42 18.37 6.01
C LYS A 275 -7.91 17.84 4.65
N PHE A 276 -7.21 16.85 4.11
CA PHE A 276 -7.65 16.13 2.91
C PHE A 276 -8.55 14.95 3.30
N ASP A 277 -9.51 14.61 2.44
CA ASP A 277 -10.44 13.50 2.59
C ASP A 277 -10.59 12.81 1.23
N ILE A 278 -10.14 11.56 1.14
CA ILE A 278 -10.06 10.78 -0.09
C ILE A 278 -10.87 9.51 0.12
N ILE A 279 -11.83 9.22 -0.77
CA ILE A 279 -12.49 7.90 -0.78
C ILE A 279 -12.14 7.20 -2.08
N VAL A 280 -11.63 5.98 -1.96
CA VAL A 280 -11.30 5.11 -3.08
C VAL A 280 -12.13 3.84 -3.02
N GLY A 281 -12.42 3.27 -4.20
CA GLY A 281 -12.96 1.93 -4.24
C GLY A 281 -11.98 0.95 -3.57
N GLN A 282 -12.50 -0.03 -2.84
CA GLN A 282 -11.71 -1.10 -2.28
C GLN A 282 -12.47 -2.40 -2.48
N ALA A 283 -11.76 -3.47 -2.78
CA ALA A 283 -12.25 -4.83 -2.79
C ALA A 283 -11.33 -5.65 -1.89
N ARG A 284 -11.87 -6.24 -0.82
CA ARG A 284 -11.16 -7.12 0.11
C ARG A 284 -11.74 -8.52 -0.03
N ALA A 285 -10.90 -9.47 -0.42
CA ALA A 285 -11.28 -10.87 -0.45
C ALA A 285 -11.25 -11.46 0.96
N GLU A 286 -12.09 -12.46 1.23
CA GLU A 286 -12.08 -13.23 2.48
C GLU A 286 -10.70 -13.83 2.80
N THR A 287 -9.94 -14.18 1.76
CA THR A 287 -8.57 -14.69 1.84
C THR A 287 -7.53 -13.65 2.27
N GLY A 288 -7.93 -12.38 2.45
CA GLY A 288 -7.11 -11.30 3.00
C GLY A 288 -6.50 -10.35 1.97
N GLU A 289 -6.52 -10.68 0.68
CA GLU A 289 -6.00 -9.80 -0.36
C GLU A 289 -6.89 -8.58 -0.57
N VAL A 290 -6.26 -7.45 -0.87
CA VAL A 290 -6.92 -6.16 -1.04
C VAL A 290 -6.56 -5.58 -2.41
N GLN A 291 -7.58 -5.21 -3.17
CA GLN A 291 -7.45 -4.46 -4.41
C GLN A 291 -8.04 -3.06 -4.22
N LEU A 292 -7.23 -2.03 -4.46
CA LEU A 292 -7.67 -0.64 -4.44
C LEU A 292 -8.13 -0.22 -5.85
N GLY A 293 -9.27 0.43 -5.90
CA GLY A 293 -9.95 0.90 -7.11
C GLY A 293 -9.73 2.38 -7.40
N THR A 294 -10.66 2.95 -8.16
CA THR A 294 -10.63 4.34 -8.60
C THR A 294 -11.05 5.31 -7.48
N LEU A 295 -10.75 6.59 -7.68
CA LEU A 295 -11.19 7.67 -6.80
C LEU A 295 -12.71 7.86 -6.89
N MET A 296 -13.39 7.77 -5.75
CA MET A 296 -14.85 7.93 -5.63
C MET A 296 -15.24 9.28 -5.01
N TYR A 297 -14.36 9.91 -4.23
CA TYR A 297 -14.61 11.22 -3.62
C TYR A 297 -13.31 11.97 -3.39
N ALA A 298 -13.36 13.28 -3.62
CA ALA A 298 -12.28 14.21 -3.33
C ALA A 298 -12.79 15.37 -2.46
N GLY A 299 -12.34 15.42 -1.21
CA GLY A 299 -12.67 16.47 -0.25
C GLY A 299 -11.44 17.20 0.28
N VAL A 300 -11.61 18.48 0.57
CA VAL A 300 -10.72 19.26 1.46
C VAL A 300 -11.58 20.05 2.43
N SER A 301 -11.15 20.08 3.68
CA SER A 301 -11.79 20.81 4.79
C SER A 301 -10.74 21.46 5.68
N GLY A 302 -11.14 22.26 6.67
CA GLY A 302 -10.22 22.89 7.62
C GLY A 302 -9.55 24.18 7.14
N CYS A 303 -9.64 24.51 5.86
CA CYS A 303 -9.24 25.80 5.30
C CYS A 303 -10.44 26.67 4.92
N SER A 304 -10.16 27.91 4.51
CA SER A 304 -11.14 28.94 4.17
C SER A 304 -12.24 28.51 3.19
N ASN A 305 -11.98 27.55 2.30
CA ASN A 305 -13.00 26.97 1.41
C ASN A 305 -13.06 25.45 1.56
N LYS A 306 -14.24 24.94 1.96
CA LYS A 306 -14.56 23.52 1.92
C LYS A 306 -14.84 23.10 0.48
N VAL A 307 -14.14 22.07 0.00
CA VAL A 307 -14.35 21.50 -1.33
C VAL A 307 -14.79 20.04 -1.16
N GLN A 308 -15.86 19.66 -1.85
CA GLN A 308 -16.36 18.29 -1.90
C GLN A 308 -16.72 17.99 -3.34
N LEU A 309 -16.09 16.97 -3.93
CA LEU A 309 -16.29 16.57 -5.30
C LEU A 309 -16.56 15.07 -5.36
N ALA A 310 -17.59 14.68 -6.10
CA ALA A 310 -17.93 13.28 -6.38
C ALA A 310 -18.30 13.09 -7.86
N PRO A 311 -18.00 11.93 -8.47
CA PRO A 311 -18.41 11.62 -9.82
C PRO A 311 -19.90 11.24 -9.83
N PHE A 312 -20.62 11.71 -10.84
CA PHE A 312 -22.00 11.34 -11.11
C PHE A 312 -22.17 11.09 -12.60
N GLU A 313 -22.93 10.06 -12.96
CA GLU A 313 -23.22 9.71 -14.34
C GLU A 313 -24.53 10.36 -14.76
N GLN A 314 -24.50 11.15 -15.83
CA GLN A 314 -25.71 11.74 -16.43
C GLN A 314 -25.66 11.48 -17.94
N GLY A 315 -26.69 10.82 -18.48
CA GLY A 315 -26.80 10.54 -19.91
C GLY A 315 -25.63 9.74 -20.50
N GLY A 316 -25.10 8.76 -19.75
CA GLY A 316 -23.97 7.92 -20.17
C GLY A 316 -22.59 8.58 -20.05
N LYS A 317 -22.50 9.78 -19.43
CA LYS A 317 -21.24 10.48 -19.20
C LYS A 317 -21.00 10.74 -17.72
N THR A 318 -19.90 10.21 -17.18
CA THR A 318 -19.46 10.50 -15.82
C THR A 318 -18.75 11.85 -15.74
N SER A 319 -19.25 12.75 -14.90
CA SER A 319 -18.64 14.06 -14.62
C SER A 319 -18.51 14.31 -13.13
N TRP A 320 -17.57 15.17 -12.73
CA TRP A 320 -17.36 15.53 -11.33
C TRP A 320 -18.22 16.73 -10.95
N PHE A 321 -18.99 16.57 -9.87
CA PHE A 321 -19.89 17.59 -9.33
C PHE A 321 -19.47 17.98 -7.92
N ASP A 322 -19.65 19.25 -7.59
CA ASP A 322 -19.48 19.74 -6.22
C ASP A 322 -20.64 19.34 -5.31
N GLY A 323 -20.49 19.52 -3.98
CA GLY A 323 -21.55 19.21 -3.01
C GLY A 323 -22.89 19.95 -3.22
N SER A 324 -22.93 20.97 -4.08
CA SER A 324 -24.16 21.66 -4.49
C SER A 324 -24.70 21.19 -5.84
N GLY A 325 -24.10 20.17 -6.45
CA GLY A 325 -24.50 19.62 -7.75
C GLY A 325 -24.01 20.43 -8.95
N ARG A 326 -23.01 21.30 -8.80
CA ARG A 326 -22.42 22.03 -9.93
C ARG A 326 -21.23 21.25 -10.48
N GLY A 327 -21.31 20.89 -11.75
CA GLY A 327 -20.29 20.19 -12.49
C GLY A 327 -19.15 21.10 -12.93
N ASN A 328 -17.98 20.51 -13.15
CA ASN A 328 -16.88 21.23 -13.76
C ASN A 328 -17.07 21.45 -15.25
N SER A 329 -16.69 22.65 -15.63
CA SER A 329 -16.84 23.21 -16.94
C SER A 329 -15.44 23.14 -17.60
N THR A 330 -15.21 22.32 -18.63
CA THR A 330 -13.89 22.10 -19.29
C THR A 330 -13.49 23.10 -20.40
N GLY A 331 -14.14 24.25 -20.52
CA GLY A 331 -13.92 25.21 -21.59
C GLY A 331 -13.20 26.47 -21.09
N ALA A 332 -12.50 27.13 -22.02
CA ALA A 332 -11.76 28.34 -21.73
C ALA A 332 -12.66 29.57 -21.53
N MET A 333 -13.90 29.52 -22.04
CA MET A 333 -14.84 30.64 -22.05
C MET A 333 -16.27 30.19 -21.76
N ALA A 334 -17.07 30.94 -21.00
CA ALA A 334 -18.48 30.70 -20.72
C ALA A 334 -19.38 31.24 -21.85
N MET A 335 -20.59 30.68 -21.98
CA MET A 335 -21.55 31.15 -22.97
C MET A 335 -22.06 32.57 -22.60
N PRO A 336 -21.99 33.55 -23.52
CA PRO A 336 -22.17 34.96 -23.19
C PRO A 336 -23.64 35.39 -23.03
N ALA A 337 -24.60 34.59 -23.54
CA ALA A 337 -26.03 34.77 -23.33
C ALA A 337 -26.74 33.42 -23.48
N ASN A 338 -27.86 33.24 -22.77
CA ASN A 338 -28.72 32.07 -22.96
C ASN A 338 -29.65 32.31 -24.16
N GLY A 339 -29.35 31.72 -25.30
CA GLY A 339 -30.08 31.94 -26.55
C GLY A 339 -29.65 31.01 -27.68
N ARG A 340 -30.38 31.05 -28.80
CA ARG A 340 -30.10 30.22 -29.98
C ARG A 340 -29.16 30.97 -30.93
N PHE A 341 -28.15 30.27 -31.46
CA PHE A 341 -27.34 30.83 -32.55
C PHE A 341 -28.22 31.09 -33.79
N SER A 342 -28.28 32.35 -34.21
CA SER A 342 -29.05 32.79 -35.39
C SER A 342 -28.17 33.06 -36.60
N SER A 343 -26.93 33.50 -36.40
CA SER A 343 -25.98 33.75 -37.49
C SER A 343 -24.55 33.35 -37.13
N GLY A 344 -23.81 32.86 -38.13
CA GLY A 344 -22.41 32.43 -38.00
C GLY A 344 -21.40 33.50 -38.41
N PHE A 345 -20.14 33.28 -38.05
CA PHE A 345 -18.99 34.08 -38.46
C PHE A 345 -18.63 33.84 -39.94
N GLY A 346 -18.28 34.88 -40.70
CA GLY A 346 -17.84 34.77 -42.10
C GLY A 346 -18.46 35.79 -43.06
N MET A 347 -18.10 35.68 -44.35
CA MET A 347 -18.64 36.54 -45.42
C MET A 347 -20.11 36.19 -45.69
N ARG A 348 -21.00 37.18 -45.59
CA ARG A 348 -22.44 37.00 -45.86
C ARG A 348 -23.10 38.27 -46.40
N ARG A 349 -24.22 38.14 -47.10
CA ARG A 349 -25.03 39.28 -47.52
C ARG A 349 -25.62 39.98 -46.28
N HIS A 350 -25.35 41.27 -46.12
CA HIS A 350 -25.80 42.04 -44.96
C HIS A 350 -27.30 42.35 -45.07
N PRO A 351 -28.13 41.96 -44.08
CA PRO A 351 -29.59 42.02 -44.22
C PRO A 351 -30.14 43.45 -44.34
N ILE A 352 -29.42 44.45 -43.81
CA ILE A 352 -29.83 45.86 -43.85
C ILE A 352 -29.15 46.62 -45.01
N LEU A 353 -27.94 46.21 -45.41
CA LEU A 353 -27.11 47.00 -46.34
C LEU A 353 -27.12 46.41 -47.77
N GLY A 354 -27.64 45.20 -47.96
CA GLY A 354 -27.86 44.60 -49.27
C GLY A 354 -26.64 43.97 -49.96
N TYR A 355 -25.41 44.32 -49.57
CA TYR A 355 -24.16 43.78 -50.13
C TYR A 355 -23.43 42.78 -49.20
N THR A 356 -22.48 42.00 -49.73
CA THR A 356 -21.70 41.02 -48.98
C THR A 356 -20.68 41.68 -48.05
N ARG A 357 -20.73 41.38 -46.76
CA ARG A 357 -19.85 41.93 -45.72
C ARG A 357 -19.36 40.84 -44.77
N MET A 358 -18.16 41.01 -44.25
CA MET A 358 -17.59 40.13 -43.22
C MET A 358 -18.34 40.29 -41.90
N HIS A 359 -18.94 39.21 -41.42
CA HIS A 359 -19.50 39.12 -40.07
C HIS A 359 -18.42 38.66 -39.08
N ARG A 360 -17.97 39.57 -38.23
CA ARG A 360 -16.82 39.38 -37.31
C ARG A 360 -17.15 38.62 -36.02
N GLY A 361 -18.38 38.14 -35.88
CA GLY A 361 -18.87 37.44 -34.70
C GLY A 361 -19.93 36.40 -35.04
N VAL A 362 -20.63 35.97 -34.00
CA VAL A 362 -21.84 35.13 -34.08
C VAL A 362 -23.01 35.86 -33.45
N ASP A 363 -24.19 35.66 -34.00
CA ASP A 363 -25.41 36.26 -33.46
C ASP A 363 -26.15 35.23 -32.60
N ILE A 364 -26.49 35.61 -31.37
CA ILE A 364 -27.22 34.79 -30.41
C ILE A 364 -28.58 35.46 -30.18
N ALA A 365 -29.62 34.88 -30.75
CA ALA A 365 -30.98 35.35 -30.57
C ALA A 365 -31.46 35.06 -29.14
N ALA A 366 -31.85 36.12 -28.44
CA ALA A 366 -32.39 36.06 -27.08
C ALA A 366 -33.37 37.23 -26.88
N PRO A 367 -34.38 37.10 -26.00
CA PRO A 367 -35.32 38.18 -25.72
C PRO A 367 -34.63 39.48 -25.30
N TRP A 368 -35.23 40.63 -25.63
CA TRP A 368 -34.75 41.93 -25.16
C TRP A 368 -34.63 41.95 -23.63
N GLY A 369 -33.53 42.51 -23.12
CA GLY A 369 -33.25 42.55 -21.69
C GLY A 369 -32.57 41.30 -21.11
N SER A 370 -32.44 40.21 -21.88
CA SER A 370 -31.76 38.98 -21.42
C SER A 370 -30.35 39.28 -20.91
N PRO A 371 -29.90 38.64 -19.80
CA PRO A 371 -28.60 38.93 -19.23
C PRO A 371 -27.47 38.51 -20.16
N VAL A 372 -26.48 39.39 -20.30
CA VAL A 372 -25.22 39.14 -21.03
C VAL A 372 -24.09 39.02 -20.02
N PHE A 373 -23.30 37.95 -20.15
CA PHE A 373 -22.26 37.57 -19.21
C PHE A 373 -20.85 37.66 -19.83
N ALA A 374 -19.86 38.00 -19.02
CA ALA A 374 -18.46 37.93 -19.39
C ALA A 374 -18.06 36.48 -19.67
N ALA A 375 -17.47 36.24 -20.84
CA ALA A 375 -17.12 34.91 -21.29
C ALA A 375 -15.87 34.39 -20.57
N SER A 376 -14.98 35.27 -20.09
CA SER A 376 -13.84 34.89 -19.27
C SER A 376 -13.45 36.05 -18.34
N ASP A 377 -12.54 35.78 -17.40
CA ASP A 377 -11.95 36.80 -16.54
C ASP A 377 -11.19 37.82 -17.41
N GLY A 378 -11.26 39.11 -17.08
CA GLY A 378 -10.60 40.13 -17.90
C GLY A 378 -10.81 41.56 -17.42
N VAL A 379 -10.36 42.50 -18.25
CA VAL A 379 -10.50 43.96 -18.03
C VAL A 379 -11.32 44.54 -19.17
N VAL A 380 -12.32 45.36 -18.84
CA VAL A 380 -13.16 46.07 -19.81
C VAL A 380 -12.30 47.12 -20.51
N GLN A 381 -11.98 46.86 -21.78
CA GLN A 381 -11.22 47.78 -22.63
C GLN A 381 -12.11 48.92 -23.13
N PHE A 382 -13.38 48.62 -23.42
CA PHE A 382 -14.35 49.60 -23.90
C PHE A 382 -15.76 49.22 -23.45
N ALA A 383 -16.55 50.22 -23.04
CA ALA A 383 -17.95 50.12 -22.65
C ALA A 383 -18.64 51.43 -23.04
N GLY A 384 -19.39 51.42 -24.14
CA GLY A 384 -20.03 52.62 -24.66
C GLY A 384 -20.73 52.40 -25.99
N ARG A 385 -21.14 53.48 -26.64
CA ARG A 385 -21.80 53.44 -27.96
C ARG A 385 -20.75 53.40 -29.08
N SER A 386 -20.86 52.42 -29.97
CA SER A 386 -19.91 52.15 -31.06
C SER A 386 -20.65 51.90 -32.37
N SER A 387 -20.94 52.97 -33.11
CA SER A 387 -21.47 52.98 -34.49
C SER A 387 -22.44 51.79 -34.78
N GLY A 388 -22.10 50.93 -35.74
CA GLY A 388 -22.91 49.79 -36.16
C GLY A 388 -23.17 48.73 -35.07
N TYR A 389 -22.34 48.64 -34.03
CA TYR A 389 -22.55 47.74 -32.89
C TYR A 389 -23.57 48.28 -31.87
N GLY A 390 -23.99 49.55 -31.98
CA GLY A 390 -24.86 50.15 -30.96
C GLY A 390 -24.14 50.26 -29.63
N ASN A 391 -24.77 49.85 -28.54
CA ASN A 391 -24.08 49.73 -27.25
C ASN A 391 -23.17 48.49 -27.27
N PHE A 392 -21.89 48.71 -27.01
CA PHE A 392 -20.84 47.73 -27.18
C PHE A 392 -19.94 47.64 -25.96
N ILE A 393 -19.58 46.41 -25.58
CA ILE A 393 -18.57 46.14 -24.56
C ILE A 393 -17.46 45.32 -25.21
N LYS A 394 -16.20 45.69 -24.95
CA LYS A 394 -15.02 44.91 -25.32
C LYS A 394 -14.22 44.58 -24.06
N VAL A 395 -13.93 43.31 -23.86
CA VAL A 395 -13.17 42.79 -22.72
C VAL A 395 -11.88 42.17 -23.22
N THR A 396 -10.75 42.55 -22.62
CA THR A 396 -9.46 41.90 -22.84
C THR A 396 -9.24 40.83 -21.80
N HIS A 397 -8.86 39.64 -22.24
CA HIS A 397 -8.59 38.48 -21.39
C HIS A 397 -7.10 38.14 -21.40
N GLY A 398 -6.68 37.25 -20.50
CA GLY A 398 -5.32 36.69 -20.52
C GLY A 398 -5.04 35.85 -21.78
N GLY A 399 -3.77 35.66 -22.11
CA GLY A 399 -3.34 34.76 -23.19
C GLY A 399 -3.60 35.28 -24.62
N GLY A 400 -3.70 36.61 -24.79
CA GLY A 400 -3.93 37.24 -26.09
C GLY A 400 -5.38 37.17 -26.58
N TYR A 401 -6.33 36.79 -25.72
CA TYR A 401 -7.74 36.70 -26.07
C TYR A 401 -8.51 37.99 -25.75
N GLY A 402 -9.59 38.25 -26.48
CA GLY A 402 -10.55 39.31 -26.17
C GLY A 402 -11.94 38.94 -26.63
N THR A 403 -12.97 39.59 -26.08
CA THR A 403 -14.36 39.37 -26.48
C THR A 403 -15.10 40.68 -26.70
N GLY A 404 -16.05 40.67 -27.63
CA GLY A 404 -16.91 41.80 -27.97
C GLY A 404 -18.39 41.45 -27.80
N TYR A 405 -19.18 42.39 -27.30
CA TYR A 405 -20.60 42.24 -27.00
C TYR A 405 -21.38 43.43 -27.57
N GLY A 406 -22.08 43.23 -28.69
CA GLY A 406 -22.81 44.26 -29.40
C GLY A 406 -24.33 44.19 -29.29
N HIS A 407 -24.97 45.24 -29.80
CA HIS A 407 -26.41 45.47 -29.84
C HIS A 407 -27.08 45.53 -28.47
N LEU A 408 -26.34 45.85 -27.41
CA LEU A 408 -26.84 45.81 -26.04
C LEU A 408 -27.95 46.86 -25.80
N SER A 409 -28.93 46.54 -24.97
CA SER A 409 -29.92 47.51 -24.49
C SER A 409 -29.34 48.36 -23.36
N ARG A 410 -28.53 47.74 -22.50
CA ARG A 410 -27.90 48.37 -21.34
C ARG A 410 -26.51 47.79 -21.08
N ILE A 411 -25.61 48.66 -20.63
CA ILE A 411 -24.25 48.33 -20.18
C ILE A 411 -24.21 48.45 -18.66
N TYR A 412 -23.66 47.45 -17.97
CA TYR A 412 -23.56 47.41 -16.50
C TYR A 412 -22.13 47.60 -15.97
N VAL A 413 -21.15 47.75 -16.85
CA VAL A 413 -19.73 47.87 -16.50
C VAL A 413 -19.11 49.14 -17.10
N ARG A 414 -17.94 49.54 -16.62
CA ARG A 414 -17.22 50.75 -17.06
C ARG A 414 -15.85 50.41 -17.64
N ASN A 415 -15.27 51.34 -18.41
CA ASN A 415 -13.90 51.22 -18.91
C ASN A 415 -12.92 51.04 -17.75
N GLY A 416 -11.99 50.08 -17.89
CA GLY A 416 -10.99 49.74 -16.87
C GLY A 416 -11.50 48.81 -15.76
N GLU A 417 -12.78 48.44 -15.75
CA GLU A 417 -13.34 47.55 -14.74
C GLU A 417 -12.86 46.10 -14.91
N HIS A 418 -12.46 45.46 -13.80
CA HIS A 418 -12.17 44.03 -13.77
C HIS A 418 -13.46 43.22 -13.71
N VAL A 419 -13.62 42.28 -14.65
CA VAL A 419 -14.77 41.39 -14.72
C VAL A 419 -14.36 39.94 -14.54
N ARG A 420 -15.20 39.16 -13.86
CA ARG A 420 -15.04 37.72 -13.69
C ARG A 420 -15.88 36.95 -14.72
N ARG A 421 -15.43 35.77 -15.11
CA ARG A 421 -16.19 34.84 -15.95
C ARG A 421 -17.58 34.60 -15.34
N GLY A 422 -18.62 34.75 -16.16
CA GLY A 422 -20.01 34.63 -15.74
C GLY A 422 -20.58 35.87 -15.03
N GLN A 423 -19.79 36.93 -14.83
CA GLN A 423 -20.30 38.21 -14.31
C GLN A 423 -21.23 38.84 -15.35
N ARG A 424 -22.38 39.35 -14.89
CA ARG A 424 -23.31 40.09 -15.74
C ARG A 424 -22.68 41.43 -16.13
N ILE A 425 -22.51 41.67 -17.43
CA ILE A 425 -21.88 42.87 -17.97
C ILE A 425 -22.83 43.74 -18.79
N GLY A 426 -23.93 43.17 -19.29
CA GLY A 426 -24.92 43.92 -20.07
C GLY A 426 -26.26 43.20 -20.16
N ALA A 427 -27.12 43.75 -21.02
CA ALA A 427 -28.40 43.15 -21.38
C ALA A 427 -28.59 43.16 -22.90
N VAL A 428 -29.16 42.08 -23.45
CA VAL A 428 -29.48 41.94 -24.88
C VAL A 428 -30.41 43.07 -25.31
N GLY A 429 -30.20 43.58 -26.51
CA GLY A 429 -30.98 44.68 -27.06
C GLY A 429 -31.13 44.58 -28.57
N ASN A 430 -31.39 45.73 -29.17
CA ASN A 430 -31.53 45.91 -30.61
C ASN A 430 -30.93 47.25 -31.05
N THR A 431 -29.83 47.68 -30.42
CA THR A 431 -29.20 48.98 -30.71
C THR A 431 -28.22 48.87 -31.88
N GLY A 432 -27.99 49.96 -32.62
CA GLY A 432 -27.10 49.96 -33.78
C GLY A 432 -27.73 49.29 -35.01
N LEU A 433 -26.91 48.68 -35.86
CA LEU A 433 -27.36 48.01 -37.09
C LEU A 433 -27.84 46.59 -36.78
N SER A 434 -29.07 46.47 -36.29
CA SER A 434 -29.68 45.19 -35.91
C SER A 434 -31.12 45.08 -36.42
N THR A 435 -31.52 43.89 -36.87
CA THR A 435 -32.87 43.62 -37.42
C THR A 435 -33.88 43.15 -36.37
N GLY A 436 -33.41 42.72 -35.19
CA GLY A 436 -34.25 42.25 -34.10
C GLY A 436 -33.43 41.90 -32.86
N PRO A 437 -34.05 41.63 -31.70
CA PRO A 437 -33.32 41.41 -30.44
C PRO A 437 -32.34 40.22 -30.52
N HIS A 438 -31.05 40.51 -30.40
CA HIS A 438 -29.98 39.51 -30.35
C HIS A 438 -28.70 40.09 -29.73
N LEU A 439 -27.79 39.20 -29.31
CA LEU A 439 -26.42 39.54 -28.95
C LEU A 439 -25.51 39.27 -30.15
N HIS A 440 -24.78 40.29 -30.60
CA HIS A 440 -23.65 40.10 -31.49
C HIS A 440 -22.40 39.82 -30.66
N TYR A 441 -21.85 38.61 -30.75
CA TYR A 441 -20.70 38.17 -29.95
C TYR A 441 -19.46 37.95 -30.81
N GLU A 442 -18.38 38.63 -30.45
CA GLU A 442 -17.10 38.52 -31.14
C GLU A 442 -16.05 37.88 -30.25
N LEU A 443 -15.18 37.07 -30.85
CA LEU A 443 -14.01 36.50 -30.21
C LEU A 443 -12.76 37.00 -30.92
N TYR A 444 -11.78 37.46 -30.15
CA TYR A 444 -10.51 37.96 -30.65
C TYR A 444 -9.36 37.09 -30.17
N ARG A 445 -8.38 36.86 -31.04
CA ARG A 445 -7.08 36.26 -30.71
C ARG A 445 -5.98 37.13 -31.29
N ASN A 446 -5.09 37.64 -30.44
CA ASN A 446 -4.02 38.58 -30.77
C ASN A 446 -4.53 39.80 -31.57
N GLY A 447 -5.70 40.32 -31.19
CA GLY A 447 -6.33 41.47 -31.85
C GLY A 447 -7.14 41.16 -33.12
N MET A 448 -7.06 39.94 -33.67
CA MET A 448 -7.82 39.53 -34.85
C MET A 448 -9.12 38.82 -34.47
N ALA A 449 -10.23 39.16 -35.13
CA ALA A 449 -11.50 38.47 -34.95
C ALA A 449 -11.42 37.04 -35.51
N VAL A 450 -11.77 36.06 -34.69
CA VAL A 450 -11.78 34.64 -35.04
C VAL A 450 -13.17 34.06 -34.85
N ASN A 451 -13.48 32.98 -35.56
CA ASN A 451 -14.78 32.33 -35.42
C ASN A 451 -14.98 31.85 -33.97
N PRO A 452 -15.97 32.39 -33.22
CA PRO A 452 -16.24 31.95 -31.85
C PRO A 452 -16.50 30.44 -31.75
N ARG A 453 -17.08 29.82 -32.80
CA ARG A 453 -17.34 28.37 -32.84
C ARG A 453 -16.08 27.50 -32.96
N SER A 454 -14.92 28.10 -33.26
CA SER A 454 -13.63 27.39 -33.30
C SER A 454 -13.02 27.18 -31.91
N VAL A 455 -13.62 27.76 -30.87
CA VAL A 455 -13.17 27.64 -29.47
C VAL A 455 -14.24 26.95 -28.63
N SER A 456 -13.84 26.00 -27.80
CA SER A 456 -14.74 25.27 -26.90
C SER A 456 -15.26 26.18 -25.79
N PHE A 457 -16.56 26.46 -25.82
CA PHE A 457 -17.27 27.14 -24.73
C PHE A 457 -17.66 26.15 -23.64
N THR A 458 -17.78 26.68 -22.44
CA THR A 458 -18.17 25.95 -21.27
C THR A 458 -19.57 26.26 -20.85
N SER A 459 -20.37 25.20 -20.81
CA SER A 459 -21.59 25.18 -20.03
C SER A 459 -21.25 24.68 -18.62
N THR A 460 -21.62 25.44 -17.60
CA THR A 460 -21.67 24.92 -16.22
C THR A 460 -22.85 23.97 -16.15
N GLN A 461 -22.58 22.67 -16.18
CA GLN A 461 -23.60 21.64 -15.99
C GLN A 461 -24.05 21.70 -14.53
N GLN A 462 -25.32 21.98 -14.28
CA GLN A 462 -25.91 21.98 -12.94
C GLN A 462 -26.93 20.86 -12.87
N LEU A 463 -26.82 19.98 -11.88
CA LEU A 463 -27.81 18.95 -11.61
C LEU A 463 -29.07 19.60 -11.03
N THR A 464 -30.23 19.19 -11.52
CA THR A 464 -31.55 19.69 -11.10
C THR A 464 -32.52 18.53 -10.93
N GLY A 465 -33.54 18.70 -10.07
CA GLY A 465 -34.60 17.70 -9.91
C GLY A 465 -34.10 16.37 -9.31
N GLY A 466 -34.54 15.25 -9.89
CA GLY A 466 -34.24 13.89 -9.42
C GLY A 466 -32.74 13.60 -9.33
N ASP A 467 -31.97 13.96 -10.36
CA ASP A 467 -30.52 13.75 -10.43
C ASP A 467 -29.78 14.40 -9.25
N LEU A 468 -30.22 15.58 -8.80
CA LEU A 468 -29.63 16.24 -7.63
C LEU A 468 -29.93 15.46 -6.34
N GLY A 469 -31.12 14.88 -6.23
CA GLY A 469 -31.52 14.02 -5.11
C GLY A 469 -30.67 12.75 -5.04
N GLU A 470 -30.53 12.06 -6.17
CA GLU A 470 -29.70 10.86 -6.29
C GLU A 470 -28.22 11.15 -5.99
N PHE A 471 -27.68 12.24 -6.54
CA PHE A 471 -26.32 12.68 -6.27
C PHE A 471 -26.09 12.95 -4.77
N ARG A 472 -27.02 13.64 -4.10
CA ARG A 472 -26.92 13.90 -2.65
C ARG A 472 -26.98 12.60 -1.84
N ALA A 473 -27.86 11.67 -2.23
CA ALA A 473 -27.93 10.36 -1.58
C ALA A 473 -26.61 9.58 -1.76
N GLN A 474 -26.03 9.58 -2.95
CA GLN A 474 -24.72 8.97 -3.22
C GLN A 474 -23.61 9.64 -2.39
N LEU A 475 -23.56 10.97 -2.36
CA LEU A 475 -22.58 11.72 -1.59
C LEU A 475 -22.68 11.40 -0.09
N ASN A 476 -23.89 11.31 0.45
CA ASN A 476 -24.11 10.94 1.85
C ASN A 476 -23.65 9.51 2.14
N ARG A 477 -23.92 8.55 1.25
CA ARG A 477 -23.41 7.16 1.39
C ARG A 477 -21.88 7.09 1.41
N LEU A 478 -21.22 7.91 0.60
CA LEU A 478 -19.75 7.99 0.60
C LEU A 478 -19.24 8.60 1.90
N LEU A 479 -19.86 9.69 2.36
CA LEU A 479 -19.44 10.38 3.59
C LEU A 479 -19.78 9.62 4.88
N SER A 480 -20.69 8.63 4.85
CA SER A 480 -20.97 7.74 5.97
C SER A 480 -19.94 6.63 6.15
N VAL A 481 -19.05 6.42 5.18
CA VAL A 481 -17.96 5.44 5.30
C VAL A 481 -17.03 5.88 6.45
N PRO A 482 -16.72 4.98 7.40
CA PRO A 482 -15.81 5.30 8.49
C PRO A 482 -14.41 5.58 7.97
N ILE A 483 -13.66 6.42 8.69
CA ILE A 483 -12.28 6.75 8.32
C ILE A 483 -11.44 5.50 8.58
N GLY A 484 -10.93 4.89 7.52
CA GLY A 484 -9.98 3.79 7.60
C GLY A 484 -8.56 4.35 7.58
N HIS A 485 -7.77 3.99 8.58
CA HIS A 485 -6.32 4.16 8.48
C HIS A 485 -5.82 3.11 7.47
N GLY A 486 -5.33 3.54 6.31
CA GLY A 486 -4.78 2.62 5.31
C GLY A 486 -3.67 1.80 5.98
N ALA A 487 -3.64 0.48 5.75
CA ALA A 487 -2.80 -0.51 6.44
C ALA A 487 -1.41 0.02 6.82
N VAL A 488 -1.33 0.66 7.99
CA VAL A 488 -0.10 0.81 8.74
C VAL A 488 -0.04 -0.50 9.51
N LYS A 489 0.99 -1.30 9.26
CA LYS A 489 1.35 -2.37 10.21
C LYS A 489 1.44 -1.67 11.56
N ASP A 490 0.56 -2.03 12.48
CA ASP A 490 0.75 -1.76 13.89
C ASP A 490 2.15 -2.31 14.23
N ALA A 491 3.09 -1.38 14.38
CA ALA A 491 4.32 -1.62 15.10
C ALA A 491 4.02 -1.14 16.51
N GLU A 492 4.27 -2.04 17.48
CA GLU A 492 4.11 -1.88 18.94
C GLU A 492 2.63 -2.07 19.36
N ASP A 493 2.27 -3.06 20.18
CA ASP A 493 2.94 -3.62 21.37
C ASP A 493 3.18 -5.15 21.36
#